data_AF-A0A7I7MQH3-F1
#
_entry.id   AF-A0A7I7MQH3-F1
#
_cell.length_a   1.000
_cell.length_b   1.000
_cell.length_c   1.000
_cell.angle_alpha   90.00
_cell.angle_beta   90.00
_cell.angle_gamma   90.00
#
_symmetry.space_group_name_H-M   'P 1'
#
loop_
_entity.id
_entity.type
_entity.pdbx_description
1 polymer ?
#
loop_
_entity_poly.entity_id
_entity_poly.type
_entity_poly.pdbx_seq_one_letter_code
_entity_poly.pdbx_strand_id
1 'polypeptide(L)'
;MKRLIVLGICLIVGIQILALALQDRRFVVAASGIALALVLLNIRRVLGHAGEPAAEADSDDIGEGLRRWLANTETTIRRSESTRADWDRHLRPMLARRFEIATGHRQAKDPEAFAASGEMLFGAELWEWVNPNNVTDAGDRRRGPGRAVLEQILEKLEQV
;
A
#
# COMPACT_ATOMS: atom_id res chain seq x y z
N MET A 1 -19.32 13.05 -10.12
CA MET A 1 -19.54 11.70 -10.69
C MET A 1 -20.56 11.66 -11.84
N LYS A 2 -21.85 12.02 -11.66
CA LYS A 2 -22.88 11.93 -12.74
C LYS A 2 -22.56 12.74 -14.01
N ARG A 3 -21.96 13.94 -13.88
CA ARG A 3 -21.56 14.77 -15.04
C ARG A 3 -20.44 14.14 -15.87
N LEU A 4 -19.51 13.41 -15.26
CA LEU A 4 -18.43 12.72 -15.99
C LEU A 4 -18.97 11.51 -16.77
N ILE A 5 -19.93 10.79 -16.18
CA ILE A 5 -20.60 9.66 -16.85
C ILE A 5 -21.43 10.18 -18.04
N VAL A 6 -22.20 11.25 -17.84
CA VAL A 6 -22.98 11.88 -18.92
C VAL A 6 -22.07 12.43 -20.02
N LEU A 7 -20.95 13.06 -19.66
CA LEU A 7 -19.96 13.54 -20.61
C LEU A 7 -19.32 12.39 -21.40
N GLY A 8 -18.94 11.30 -20.72
CA GLY A 8 -18.38 10.11 -21.36
C GLY A 8 -19.35 9.45 -22.32
N ILE A 9 -20.62 9.31 -21.93
CA ILE A 9 -21.68 8.76 -22.80
C ILE A 9 -21.91 9.67 -24.01
N CYS A 10 -21.97 11.00 -23.80
CA CYS A 10 -22.17 11.96 -24.88
C CYS A 10 -21.00 11.94 -25.88
N LEU A 11 -19.77 11.75 -25.40
CA LEU A 11 -18.56 11.63 -26.21
C LEU A 11 -18.54 10.35 -27.06
N ILE A 12 -18.92 9.22 -26.46
CA ILE A 12 -19.03 7.92 -27.16
C ILE A 12 -20.08 7.99 -28.27
N VAL A 13 -21.25 8.56 -27.97
CA VAL A 13 -22.34 8.73 -28.95
C VAL A 13 -21.91 9.69 -30.07
N GLY A 14 -21.24 10.79 -29.75
CA GLY A 14 -20.70 11.72 -30.74
C GLY A 14 -19.68 11.06 -31.68
N ILE A 15 -18.79 10.22 -31.16
CA ILE A 15 -17.80 9.47 -31.94
C ILE A 15 -18.47 8.45 -32.87
N GLN A 16 -19.51 7.73 -32.41
CA GLN A 16 -20.23 6.77 -33.24
C GLN A 16 -21.01 7.44 -34.38
N ILE A 17 -21.69 8.56 -34.09
CA ILE A 17 -22.41 9.33 -35.13
C ILE A 17 -21.42 9.89 -36.16
N LEU A 18 -20.24 10.35 -35.71
CA LEU A 18 -19.20 10.87 -36.59
C LEU A 18 -18.55 9.77 -37.46
N ALA A 19 -18.36 8.56 -36.92
CA ALA A 19 -17.85 7.40 -37.64
C ALA A 19 -18.84 6.89 -38.71
N LEU A 20 -20.15 6.98 -38.43
CA LEU A 20 -21.20 6.66 -39.40
C LEU A 20 -21.35 7.74 -40.48
N ALA A 21 -21.11 9.01 -40.15
CA ALA A 21 -21.26 10.13 -41.07
C ALA A 21 -20.09 10.31 -42.05
N LEU A 22 -18.88 9.86 -41.70
CA LEU A 22 -17.65 10.14 -42.44
C LEU A 22 -17.04 8.88 -43.03
N GLN A 23 -17.75 8.31 -44.01
CA GLN A 23 -17.30 7.23 -44.88
C GLN A 23 -16.32 7.76 -45.95
N ASP A 24 -15.32 8.56 -45.55
CA ASP A 24 -14.32 9.15 -46.46
C ASP A 24 -12.93 9.22 -45.79
N ARG A 25 -11.94 8.57 -46.43
CA ARG A 25 -10.61 8.20 -45.84
C ARG A 25 -9.83 9.38 -45.29
N ARG A 26 -10.08 10.59 -45.77
CA ARG A 26 -9.32 11.80 -45.41
C ARG A 26 -9.71 12.36 -44.04
N PHE A 27 -10.95 12.13 -43.60
CA PHE A 27 -11.42 12.59 -42.30
C PHE A 27 -11.11 11.59 -41.17
N VAL A 28 -10.77 10.34 -41.51
CA VAL A 28 -10.37 9.31 -40.55
C VAL A 28 -9.14 9.74 -39.76
N VAL A 29 -8.15 10.34 -40.41
CA VAL A 29 -6.91 10.79 -39.75
C VAL A 29 -7.19 11.96 -38.80
N ALA A 30 -7.97 12.95 -39.24
CA ALA A 30 -8.36 14.08 -38.40
C ALA A 30 -9.22 13.63 -37.20
N ALA A 31 -10.16 12.70 -37.42
CA ALA A 31 -10.99 12.12 -36.37
C ALA A 31 -10.15 11.31 -35.36
N SER A 32 -9.17 10.53 -35.82
CA SER A 32 -8.25 9.82 -34.93
C SER A 32 -7.38 10.76 -34.10
N GLY A 33 -6.94 11.88 -34.67
CA GLY A 33 -6.16 12.89 -33.96
C GLY A 33 -6.98 13.59 -32.88
N ILE A 34 -8.24 13.93 -33.17
CA ILE A 34 -9.17 14.51 -32.20
C ILE A 34 -9.49 13.50 -31.08
N ALA A 35 -9.73 12.23 -31.43
CA ALA A 35 -9.96 11.17 -30.45
C ALA A 35 -8.76 11.00 -29.50
N LEU A 36 -7.54 10.96 -30.06
CA LEU A 36 -6.31 10.89 -29.26
C LEU A 36 -6.14 12.12 -28.36
N ALA A 37 -6.37 13.32 -28.88
CA ALA A 37 -6.30 14.55 -28.10
C ALA A 37 -7.30 14.55 -26.93
N LEU A 38 -8.53 14.05 -27.15
CA LEU A 38 -9.56 13.94 -26.11
C LEU A 38 -9.23 12.89 -25.05
N VAL A 39 -8.64 11.76 -25.46
CA VAL A 39 -8.15 10.73 -24.53
C VAL A 39 -7.00 11.29 -23.68
N LEU A 40 -6.02 11.94 -24.30
CA LEU A 40 -4.91 12.58 -23.59
C LEU A 40 -5.40 13.70 -22.66
N LEU A 41 -6.40 14.48 -23.08
CA LEU A 41 -7.02 15.51 -22.25
C LEU A 41 -7.77 14.91 -21.05
N ASN A 42 -8.47 13.78 -21.24
CA ASN A 42 -9.13 13.07 -20.16
C ASN A 42 -8.12 12.44 -19.20
N ILE A 43 -7.06 11.81 -19.69
CA ILE A 43 -5.97 11.29 -18.86
C ILE A 43 -5.34 12.44 -18.07
N ARG A 44 -5.02 13.56 -18.73
CA ARG A 44 -4.49 14.76 -18.07
C ARG A 44 -5.47 15.34 -17.04
N ARG A 45 -6.78 15.27 -17.31
CA ARG A 45 -7.80 15.68 -16.34
C ARG A 45 -7.99 14.69 -15.21
N VAL A 46 -7.91 13.38 -15.42
CA VAL A 46 -8.06 12.39 -14.35
C VAL A 46 -6.83 12.38 -13.45
N LEU A 47 -5.63 12.47 -14.05
CA LEU A 47 -4.39 12.66 -13.29
C LEU A 47 -4.34 14.05 -12.64
N GLY A 48 -4.92 15.07 -13.27
CA GLY A 48 -4.91 16.46 -12.80
C GLY A 48 -6.16 16.94 -12.03
N HIS A 49 -7.20 16.11 -11.85
CA HIS A 49 -8.44 16.41 -11.10
C HIS A 49 -8.73 15.32 -10.05
N ALA A 50 -7.75 14.50 -9.69
CA ALA A 50 -7.78 13.84 -8.37
C ALA A 50 -7.65 14.85 -7.22
N GLY A 51 -7.24 16.10 -7.53
CA GLY A 51 -7.32 17.25 -6.65
C GLY A 51 -8.42 18.21 -7.06
N GLU A 52 -9.30 18.52 -6.10
CA GLU A 52 -10.06 19.76 -5.92
C GLU A 52 -11.54 19.85 -6.40
N PRO A 53 -12.43 20.41 -5.55
CA PRO A 53 -12.38 21.83 -5.17
C PRO A 53 -12.42 22.11 -3.66
N ALA A 54 -11.35 22.72 -3.12
CA ALA A 54 -11.41 23.81 -2.13
C ALA A 54 -9.98 24.19 -1.66
N ALA A 55 -9.43 25.21 -2.31
CA ALA A 55 -8.35 26.08 -1.86
C ALA A 55 -7.00 25.42 -1.49
N GLU A 56 -5.97 25.77 -2.26
CA GLU A 56 -4.58 25.79 -1.79
C GLU A 56 -3.97 24.42 -1.39
N ALA A 57 -4.07 23.39 -2.23
CA ALA A 57 -3.24 22.18 -2.08
C ALA A 57 -1.88 22.38 -2.80
N ASP A 58 -1.09 23.30 -2.23
CA ASP A 58 0.29 23.58 -2.60
C ASP A 58 1.19 22.37 -2.21
N SER A 59 2.41 22.34 -2.74
CA SER A 59 3.56 21.45 -2.45
C SER A 59 3.75 20.90 -1.02
N ASP A 60 3.02 21.43 -0.04
CA ASP A 60 3.00 21.01 1.35
C ASP A 60 2.39 19.61 1.56
N ASP A 61 1.46 19.11 0.72
CA ASP A 61 0.86 17.77 0.90
C ASP A 61 1.89 16.62 0.72
N ILE A 62 2.78 16.75 -0.28
CA ILE A 62 3.90 15.79 -0.45
C ILE A 62 4.89 15.94 0.72
N GLY A 63 5.15 17.17 1.17
CA GLY A 63 6.00 17.44 2.33
C GLY A 63 5.43 16.85 3.62
N GLU A 64 4.12 16.96 3.84
CA GLU A 64 3.39 16.41 4.97
C GLU A 64 3.37 14.88 4.93
N GLY A 65 3.15 14.29 3.75
CA GLY A 65 3.25 12.85 3.54
C GLY A 65 4.63 12.31 3.91
N LEU A 66 5.70 12.98 3.46
CA LEU A 66 7.08 12.59 3.79
C LEU A 66 7.39 12.79 5.28
N ARG A 67 6.98 13.90 5.88
CA ARG A 67 7.14 14.15 7.33
C ARG A 67 6.44 13.10 8.16
N ARG A 68 5.23 12.70 7.77
CA ARG A 68 4.47 11.64 8.44
C ARG A 68 5.12 10.28 8.26
N TRP A 69 5.62 9.96 7.07
CA TRP A 69 6.35 8.72 6.82
C TRP A 69 7.65 8.65 7.66
N LEU A 70 8.41 9.74 7.72
CA LEU A 70 9.61 9.85 8.56
C LEU A 70 9.27 9.71 10.04
N ALA A 71 8.26 10.43 10.52
CA ALA A 71 7.82 10.34 11.92
C ALA A 71 7.37 8.92 12.31
N ASN A 72 6.67 8.22 11.41
CA ASN A 72 6.24 6.84 11.62
C ASN A 72 7.43 5.87 11.62
N THR A 73 8.39 6.06 10.70
CA THR A 73 9.60 5.24 10.60
C THR A 73 10.49 5.43 11.83
N GLU A 74 10.75 6.67 12.23
CA GLU A 74 11.51 7.01 13.44
C GLU A 74 10.87 6.43 14.69
N THR A 75 9.54 6.52 14.79
CA THR A 75 8.80 5.92 15.91
C THR A 75 8.93 4.40 15.92
N THR A 76 8.95 3.76 14.76
CA THR A 76 9.12 2.30 14.64
C THR A 76 10.54 1.88 15.00
N ILE A 77 11.55 2.61 14.53
CA ILE A 77 12.97 2.37 14.85
C ILE A 77 13.20 2.52 16.35
N ARG A 78 12.78 3.64 16.95
CA ARG A 78 12.93 3.88 18.39
C ARG A 78 12.27 2.80 19.25
N ARG A 79 11.13 2.24 18.81
CA ARG A 79 10.45 1.14 19.51
C ARG A 79 11.17 -0.20 19.32
N SER A 80 11.82 -0.42 18.18
CA SER A 80 12.64 -1.62 17.95
C SER A 80 13.89 -1.65 18.84
N GLU A 81 14.40 -0.47 19.20
CA GLU A 81 15.59 -0.31 20.03
C GLU A 81 15.30 -0.17 21.53
N SER A 82 14.03 -0.10 21.94
CA SER A 82 13.67 0.07 23.34
C SER A 82 13.63 -1.27 24.09
N THR A 83 12.47 -1.64 24.63
CA THR A 83 12.30 -2.75 25.57
C THR A 83 11.56 -3.91 24.91
N ARG A 84 11.75 -5.12 25.45
CA ARG A 84 10.97 -6.29 25.05
C ARG A 84 9.46 -6.05 25.20
N ALA A 85 9.04 -5.33 26.24
CA ALA A 85 7.64 -4.95 26.44
C ALA A 85 7.08 -4.06 25.31
N ASP A 86 7.87 -3.10 24.81
CA ASP A 86 7.45 -2.24 23.69
C ASP A 86 7.36 -3.01 22.36
N TRP A 87 8.27 -3.97 22.15
CA TRP A 87 8.24 -4.90 21.03
C TRP A 87 6.95 -5.73 21.03
N ASP A 88 6.64 -6.36 22.16
CA ASP A 88 5.47 -7.22 22.30
C ASP A 88 4.15 -6.44 22.11
N ARG A 89 4.11 -5.17 22.51
CA ARG A 89 2.91 -4.32 22.38
C ARG A 89 2.66 -3.79 20.97
N HIS A 90 3.71 -3.45 20.21
CA HIS A 90 3.55 -2.73 18.94
C HIS A 90 4.11 -3.46 17.71
N LEU A 91 5.25 -4.15 17.84
CA LEU A 91 5.94 -4.78 16.71
C LEU A 91 5.43 -6.20 16.47
N ARG A 92 5.28 -7.01 17.53
CA ARG A 92 4.80 -8.39 17.42
C ARG A 92 3.43 -8.52 16.74
N PRO A 93 2.39 -7.72 17.06
CA PRO A 93 1.11 -7.79 16.37
C PRO A 93 1.20 -7.42 14.88
N MET A 94 2.06 -6.44 14.55
CA MET A 94 2.29 -6.02 13.17
C MET A 94 2.98 -7.13 12.36
N LEU A 95 4.02 -7.75 12.93
CA LEU A 95 4.79 -8.82 12.30
C LEU A 95 3.94 -10.07 12.08
N ALA A 96 3.19 -10.48 13.10
CA ALA A 96 2.26 -11.62 12.98
C ALA A 96 1.23 -11.37 11.87
N ARG A 97 0.64 -10.17 11.80
CA ARG A 97 -0.32 -9.80 10.75
C ARG A 97 0.31 -9.83 9.35
N ARG A 98 1.54 -9.34 9.20
CA ARG A 98 2.26 -9.37 7.92
C ARG A 98 2.59 -10.79 7.50
N PHE A 99 3.04 -11.62 8.44
CA PHE A 99 3.29 -13.03 8.19
C PHE A 99 2.03 -13.80 7.79
N GLU A 100 0.88 -13.54 8.43
CA GLU A 100 -0.42 -14.11 8.03
C GLU A 100 -0.78 -13.74 6.58
N ILE A 101 -0.51 -12.50 6.16
CA ILE A 101 -0.79 -12.03 4.81
C ILE A 101 0.18 -12.66 3.80
N ALA A 102 1.46 -12.73 4.13
CA ALA A 102 2.49 -13.28 3.24
C ALA A 102 2.34 -14.80 3.04
N THR A 103 2.08 -15.54 4.11
CA THR A 103 1.98 -17.01 4.04
C THR A 103 0.57 -17.52 3.77
N GLY A 104 -0.46 -16.68 3.92
CA GLY A 104 -1.87 -17.08 3.81
C GLY A 104 -2.37 -17.96 4.95
N HIS A 105 -1.52 -18.34 5.90
CA HIS A 105 -1.88 -19.13 7.08
C HIS A 105 -2.39 -18.17 8.16
N ARG A 106 -3.61 -18.43 8.67
CA ARG A 106 -4.16 -17.65 9.79
C ARG A 106 -3.95 -18.37 11.09
N GLN A 107 -3.42 -17.66 12.09
CA GLN A 107 -3.23 -18.20 13.43
C GLN A 107 -4.55 -18.73 14.01
N ALA A 108 -5.65 -17.99 13.81
CA ALA A 108 -6.97 -18.36 14.35
C ALA A 108 -7.56 -19.66 13.74
N LYS A 109 -7.08 -20.09 12.58
CA LYS A 109 -7.59 -21.27 11.89
C LYS A 109 -6.77 -22.52 12.20
N ASP A 110 -5.45 -22.38 12.18
CA ASP A 110 -4.51 -23.47 12.47
C ASP A 110 -3.25 -22.91 13.15
N PRO A 111 -3.23 -22.87 14.49
CA PRO A 111 -2.10 -22.35 15.25
C PRO A 111 -0.81 -23.18 15.08
N GLU A 112 -0.95 -24.48 14.86
CA GLU A 112 0.20 -25.41 14.76
C GLU A 112 0.88 -25.28 13.40
N ALA A 113 0.10 -25.29 12.30
CA ALA A 113 0.63 -25.04 10.96
C ALA A 113 1.24 -23.63 10.84
N PHE A 114 0.64 -22.65 11.52
CA PHE A 114 1.18 -21.29 11.60
C PHE A 114 2.54 -21.24 12.30
N ALA A 115 2.68 -21.94 13.44
CA ALA A 115 3.94 -22.02 14.17
C ALA A 115 5.02 -22.78 13.39
N ALA A 116 4.68 -23.93 12.81
CA ALA A 116 5.61 -24.72 12.01
C ALA A 116 6.11 -23.96 10.78
N SER A 117 5.22 -23.27 10.05
CA SER A 117 5.59 -22.44 8.90
C SER A 117 6.48 -21.27 9.31
N GLY A 118 6.21 -20.68 10.47
CA GLY A 118 7.01 -19.61 11.05
C GLY A 118 8.43 -20.05 11.40
N GLU A 119 8.57 -21.17 12.11
CA GLU A 119 9.87 -21.75 12.43
C GLU A 119 10.66 -22.16 11.18
N MET A 120 9.98 -22.68 10.14
CA MET A 120 10.63 -23.02 8.87
C MET A 120 11.15 -21.78 8.12
N LEU A 121 10.42 -20.67 8.13
CA LEU A 121 10.80 -19.45 7.41
C LEU A 121 11.89 -18.65 8.14
N PHE A 122 11.68 -18.45 9.44
CA PHE A 122 12.50 -17.55 10.25
C PHE A 122 13.60 -18.27 11.03
N GLY A 123 13.43 -19.56 11.34
CA GLY A 123 14.23 -20.27 12.33
C GLY A 123 13.77 -19.97 13.76
N ALA A 124 14.17 -20.83 14.72
CA ALA A 124 13.70 -20.77 16.10
C ALA A 124 14.01 -19.43 16.80
N GLU A 125 15.19 -18.84 16.55
CA GLU A 125 15.63 -17.60 17.20
C GLU A 125 14.83 -16.37 16.76
N LEU A 126 14.55 -16.23 15.46
CA LEU A 126 13.77 -15.11 14.92
C LEU A 126 12.26 -15.31 15.16
N TRP A 127 11.80 -16.57 15.13
CA TRP A 127 10.40 -16.91 15.38
C TRP A 127 9.97 -16.51 16.80
N GLU A 128 10.86 -16.57 17.79
CA GLU A 128 10.60 -16.13 19.16
C GLU A 128 10.03 -14.70 19.22
N TRP A 129 10.42 -13.83 18.28
CA TRP A 129 10.05 -12.41 18.23
C TRP A 129 8.83 -12.11 17.35
N VAL A 130 8.45 -13.03 16.47
CA VAL A 130 7.27 -12.92 15.60
C VAL A 130 6.06 -13.62 16.22
N ASN A 131 6.28 -14.72 16.94
CA ASN A 131 5.23 -15.60 17.45
C ASN A 131 4.27 -14.83 18.39
N PRO A 132 3.00 -14.62 18.03
CA PRO A 132 2.05 -13.85 18.84
C PRO A 132 1.80 -14.46 20.24
N ASN A 133 2.10 -15.74 20.46
CA ASN A 133 1.89 -16.40 21.75
C ASN A 133 3.06 -16.20 22.73
N ASN A 134 4.22 -15.73 22.27
CA ASN A 134 5.40 -15.55 23.12
C ASN A 134 5.49 -14.12 23.68
N VAL A 135 4.44 -13.70 24.39
CA VAL A 135 4.38 -12.38 25.02
C VAL A 135 4.90 -12.45 26.44
N THR A 136 5.74 -11.49 26.81
CA THR A 136 6.26 -11.36 28.17
C THR A 136 5.43 -10.34 28.95
N ASP A 137 5.35 -10.47 30.29
CA ASP A 137 4.63 -9.52 31.13
C ASP A 137 5.11 -8.07 30.88
N ALA A 138 4.17 -7.13 30.82
CA ALA A 138 4.40 -5.73 30.43
C ALA A 138 5.39 -4.95 31.33
N GLY A 139 5.85 -5.55 32.43
CA GLY A 139 6.88 -5.01 33.32
C GLY A 139 8.32 -5.43 32.98
N ASP A 140 8.52 -6.28 31.97
CA ASP A 140 9.84 -6.78 31.61
C ASP A 140 10.68 -5.70 30.90
N ARG A 141 11.63 -5.13 31.66
CA ARG A 141 12.59 -4.12 31.17
C ARG A 141 13.80 -4.74 30.47
N ARG A 142 13.79 -6.05 30.17
CA ARG A 142 14.84 -6.65 29.36
C ARG A 142 14.97 -5.91 28.03
N ARG A 143 16.23 -5.74 27.60
CA ARG A 143 16.56 -5.07 26.34
C ARG A 143 15.87 -5.82 25.20
N GLY A 144 15.20 -5.07 24.32
CA GLY A 144 14.56 -5.66 23.15
C GLY A 144 15.57 -6.32 22.21
N PRO A 145 15.08 -7.08 21.20
CA PRO A 145 15.93 -7.78 20.24
C PRO A 145 16.75 -6.82 19.35
N GLY A 146 16.38 -5.54 19.32
CA GLY A 146 17.08 -4.49 18.59
C GLY A 146 16.71 -4.44 17.12
N ARG A 147 17.21 -3.40 16.45
CA ARG A 147 16.91 -3.12 15.04
C ARG A 147 17.38 -4.22 14.09
N ALA A 148 18.55 -4.80 14.34
CA ALA A 148 19.13 -5.82 13.46
C ALA A 148 18.24 -7.08 13.34
N VAL A 149 17.52 -7.44 14.41
CA VAL A 149 16.57 -8.56 14.37
C VAL A 149 15.30 -8.19 13.60
N LEU A 150 14.80 -6.97 13.77
CA LEU A 150 13.66 -6.48 12.99
C LEU A 150 13.97 -6.49 11.49
N GLU A 151 15.16 -6.02 11.10
CA GLU A 151 15.62 -6.00 9.72
C GLU A 151 15.66 -7.40 9.10
N GLN A 152 16.26 -8.38 9.79
CA GLN A 152 16.31 -9.77 9.33
C GLN A 152 14.92 -10.41 9.18
N ILE A 153 14.00 -10.13 10.10
CA ILE A 153 12.61 -10.62 10.00
C ILE A 153 11.92 -10.01 8.77
N LEU A 154 12.09 -8.71 8.55
CA LEU A 154 11.47 -8.03 7.42
C LEU A 154 12.06 -8.48 6.08
N GLU A 155 13.37 -8.67 6.00
CA GLU A 155 14.04 -9.20 4.80
C GLU A 155 13.51 -10.58 4.43
N LYS A 156 13.38 -11.48 5.43
CA LYS A 156 12.79 -12.81 5.20
C LYS A 156 11.33 -12.76 4.79
N LEU A 157 10.55 -11.82 5.33
CA LEU A 157 9.16 -11.62 4.93
C LEU A 157 9.01 -11.10 3.49
N GLU A 158 9.99 -10.35 2.98
CA GLU A 158 10.00 -9.85 1.61
C GLU A 158 10.34 -10.95 0.58
N GLN A 159 11.05 -11.99 1.01
CA GLN A 159 11.48 -13.10 0.14
C GLN A 159 10.42 -14.20 -0.06
N VAL A 160 9.27 -14.10 0.60
CA VAL A 160 8.13 -15.05 0.51
C VAL A 160 7.12 -14.58 -0.51
#